data_AF-A0A7Y0L3E9-F1
#
_entry.id   AF-A0A7Y0L3E9-F1
#
_cell.length_a   1.000
_cell.length_b   1.000
_cell.length_c   1.000
_cell.angle_alpha   90.00
_cell.angle_beta   90.00
_cell.angle_gamma   90.00
#
_symmetry.space_group_name_H-M   'P 1'
#
loop_
_entity.id
_entity.type
_entity.pdbx_description
1 polymer ?
#
loop_
_entity_poly.entity_id
_entity_poly.type
_entity_poly.pdbx_seq_one_letter_code
_entity_poly.pdbx_strand_id
1 'polypeptide(L)'
;MDWRRVLIGRPLKDREGTERKVNVFQGLAVLAPDALSSVAYGTQEILIMLSYAGMAALWFSLPISATLVLLLAFLVYNYRQIIAEYPNGGGAYVIGRDTLGPGIGLIAGAALLIDYTLTVAVSVTAGVAALVSAFPRLGHWTVWVSVLFTLFIMVVNLRGTKESAQLFAFPTYLFIAMVLIMVGYGLIHPEFAIARPASVLSPTTSALAVGPLLLLRAFSSGSSALTGIEAISNGVPIFRNPAPGQARTTLMFLGILLGAMFFGTSLVANRLGLHPNAAHAFPVTVLQLMAGRLFGRGVYFYLLSFVTMAILAIAANTGFAGFPQLASTMARDQWMPRMFLSRGDRLVYQNGILVLGGFAILLIILFKGNTAALIPLYAVGVYMSFTIAMVSLVKKRWAQNADGRRVTTIITAGLGAVLTTAVVFISVITKFTEGAWIVVVAIPLMLWGFRSVRRHYRMVADILRMEDLSGKPTPKQLVVIVPVASINQMTMGVLSTALSMNPDELLALHIATSPEREQQMTERWKQWNPDSRIKLVVVQSQYRAVLRPMVRYIDHLSRLFAPGRVIVVIPELLVEKRWQNILHNHMGFALEAIMVFRRSIAVMIVPYRLPHKSSDSPPG
;
A
#
# COMPACT_ATOMS: atom_id res chain seq x y z
N MET A 1 -9.19 27.04 -3.64
CA MET A 1 -9.76 25.68 -3.65
C MET A 1 -8.68 24.70 -3.21
N ASP A 2 -8.91 23.92 -2.14
CA ASP A 2 -7.98 22.85 -1.74
C ASP A 2 -8.18 21.64 -2.66
N TRP A 3 -7.25 21.41 -3.59
CA TRP A 3 -7.22 20.21 -4.44
C TRP A 3 -7.31 18.92 -3.61
N ARG A 4 -6.74 18.92 -2.39
CA ARG A 4 -6.89 17.84 -1.42
C ARG A 4 -8.35 17.56 -1.05
N ARG A 5 -9.20 18.59 -0.91
CA ARG A 5 -10.62 18.41 -0.60
C ARG A 5 -11.42 17.84 -1.78
N VAL A 6 -11.00 18.11 -3.02
CA VAL A 6 -11.62 17.53 -4.22
C VAL A 6 -11.21 16.07 -4.40
N LEU A 7 -9.93 15.74 -4.15
CA LEU A 7 -9.45 14.36 -4.26
C LEU A 7 -9.88 13.48 -3.08
N ILE A 8 -9.76 13.96 -1.84
CA ILE A 8 -9.89 13.16 -0.60
C ILE A 8 -11.28 13.33 0.05
N GLY A 9 -11.93 14.48 -0.15
CA GLY A 9 -13.23 14.81 0.45
C GLY A 9 -13.13 15.49 1.82
N ARG A 10 -14.29 15.83 2.43
CA ARG A 10 -14.40 16.48 3.76
C ARG A 10 -13.85 15.59 4.90
N PRO A 11 -13.23 16.16 5.96
CA PRO A 11 -12.72 15.42 7.11
C PRO A 11 -13.84 14.74 7.92
N LEU A 12 -13.55 13.58 8.51
CA LEU A 12 -14.47 12.78 9.33
C LEU A 12 -14.10 12.91 10.81
N LYS A 13 -15.11 12.92 11.71
CA LYS A 13 -14.89 12.94 13.17
C LYS A 13 -14.51 11.53 13.66
N ASP A 14 -13.56 11.43 14.60
CA ASP A 14 -13.07 10.15 15.17
C ASP A 14 -14.17 9.21 15.69
N ARG A 15 -15.26 9.78 16.24
CA ARG A 15 -16.41 9.01 16.78
C ARG A 15 -17.28 8.34 15.71
N GLU A 16 -17.12 8.70 14.45
CA GLU A 16 -17.87 8.10 13.33
C GLU A 16 -17.14 6.89 12.69
N GLY A 17 -16.04 6.44 13.31
CA GLY A 17 -15.21 5.33 12.83
C GLY A 17 -15.69 3.93 13.26
N THR A 18 -16.87 3.80 13.87
CA THR A 18 -17.41 2.49 14.25
C THR A 18 -17.89 1.75 12.99
N GLU A 19 -17.01 0.92 12.42
CA GLU A 19 -17.32 0.07 11.27
C GLU A 19 -18.54 -0.81 11.56
N ARG A 20 -19.49 -0.87 10.62
CA ARG A 20 -20.59 -1.83 10.67
C ARG A 20 -20.01 -3.24 10.61
N LYS A 21 -20.17 -3.99 11.70
CA LYS A 21 -19.78 -5.40 11.75
C LYS A 21 -20.54 -6.20 10.70
N VAL A 22 -19.85 -7.10 10.00
CA VAL A 22 -20.42 -7.92 8.92
C VAL A 22 -20.89 -9.28 9.43
N ASN A 23 -21.93 -9.84 8.79
CA ASN A 23 -22.33 -11.23 8.97
C ASN A 23 -21.53 -12.17 8.03
N VAL A 24 -21.77 -13.48 8.10
CA VAL A 24 -21.08 -14.48 7.24
C VAL A 24 -21.22 -14.19 5.74
N PHE A 25 -22.42 -13.83 5.27
CA PHE A 25 -22.68 -13.55 3.86
C PHE A 25 -21.95 -12.27 3.41
N GLN A 26 -22.10 -11.19 4.14
CA GLN A 26 -21.39 -9.93 3.90
C GLN A 26 -19.87 -10.10 4.01
N GLY A 27 -19.40 -10.91 4.96
CA GLY A 27 -17.98 -11.22 5.13
C GLY A 27 -17.41 -11.98 3.95
N LEU A 28 -18.16 -12.94 3.38
CA LEU A 28 -17.78 -13.61 2.14
C LEU A 28 -17.68 -12.60 0.99
N ALA A 29 -18.68 -11.73 0.84
CA ALA A 29 -18.67 -10.68 -0.20
C ALA A 29 -17.50 -9.68 -0.09
N VAL A 30 -17.02 -9.39 1.12
CA VAL A 30 -16.00 -8.35 1.34
C VAL A 30 -14.59 -8.94 1.38
N LEU A 31 -14.40 -10.11 1.98
CA LEU A 31 -13.07 -10.68 2.27
C LEU A 31 -12.69 -11.84 1.34
N ALA A 32 -13.67 -12.51 0.71
CA ALA A 32 -13.42 -13.61 -0.21
C ALA A 32 -13.13 -13.23 -1.68
N PRO A 33 -13.37 -12.00 -2.18
CA PRO A 33 -13.11 -11.66 -3.59
C PRO A 33 -11.67 -11.95 -4.04
N ASP A 34 -10.69 -11.74 -3.17
CA ASP A 34 -9.28 -12.04 -3.45
C ASP A 34 -9.09 -13.52 -3.83
N ALA A 35 -9.55 -14.43 -2.98
CA ALA A 35 -9.47 -15.86 -3.24
C ALA A 35 -10.40 -16.33 -4.37
N LEU A 36 -11.66 -15.89 -4.41
CA LEU A 36 -12.63 -16.32 -5.43
C LEU A 36 -12.27 -15.84 -6.83
N SER A 37 -11.73 -14.62 -6.95
CA SER A 37 -11.30 -14.07 -8.23
C SER A 37 -10.09 -14.79 -8.82
N SER A 38 -9.31 -15.50 -7.99
CA SER A 38 -8.16 -16.29 -8.42
C SER A 38 -8.52 -17.40 -9.42
N VAL A 39 -9.80 -17.82 -9.49
CA VAL A 39 -10.32 -18.74 -10.52
C VAL A 39 -10.20 -18.15 -11.93
N ALA A 40 -10.21 -16.82 -12.07
CA ALA A 40 -10.11 -16.16 -13.37
C ALA A 40 -8.77 -16.41 -14.08
N TYR A 41 -7.69 -16.66 -13.33
CA TYR A 41 -6.36 -16.92 -13.86
C TYR A 41 -5.76 -18.27 -13.46
N GLY A 42 -6.18 -18.89 -12.35
CA GLY A 42 -5.55 -20.10 -11.81
C GLY A 42 -5.50 -21.28 -12.80
N THR A 43 -6.65 -21.65 -13.39
CA THR A 43 -6.73 -22.71 -14.40
C THR A 43 -5.93 -22.35 -15.65
N GLN A 44 -5.94 -21.06 -16.03
CA GLN A 44 -5.19 -20.57 -17.17
C GLN A 44 -3.69 -20.77 -16.99
N GLU A 45 -3.14 -20.47 -15.82
CA GLU A 45 -1.70 -20.61 -15.56
C GLU A 45 -1.24 -22.07 -15.59
N ILE A 46 -2.07 -23.02 -15.13
CA ILE A 46 -1.79 -24.45 -15.28
C ILE A 46 -1.70 -24.82 -16.76
N LEU A 47 -2.70 -24.40 -17.55
CA LEU A 47 -2.75 -24.74 -18.97
C LEU A 47 -1.62 -24.09 -19.76
N ILE A 48 -1.22 -22.86 -19.43
CA ILE A 48 -0.08 -22.19 -20.07
C ILE A 48 1.19 -23.02 -19.85
N MET A 49 1.47 -23.44 -18.62
CA MET A 49 2.67 -24.25 -18.35
C MET A 49 2.64 -25.61 -19.04
N LEU A 50 1.49 -26.29 -19.04
CA LEU A 50 1.34 -27.58 -19.70
C LEU A 50 1.40 -27.46 -21.24
N SER A 51 1.02 -26.32 -21.80
CA SER A 51 1.04 -26.09 -23.26
C SER A 51 2.45 -26.18 -23.85
N TYR A 52 3.50 -25.89 -23.07
CA TYR A 52 4.89 -26.05 -23.50
C TYR A 52 5.29 -27.52 -23.75
N ALA A 53 4.59 -28.48 -23.15
CA ALA A 53 4.78 -29.92 -23.41
C ALA A 53 3.86 -30.47 -24.52
N GLY A 54 3.00 -29.64 -25.10
CA GLY A 54 2.07 -30.04 -26.15
C GLY A 54 0.72 -30.54 -25.63
N MET A 55 -0.17 -30.87 -26.58
CA MET A 55 -1.59 -31.09 -26.31
C MET A 55 -1.88 -32.28 -25.39
N ALA A 56 -1.07 -33.36 -25.49
CA ALA A 56 -1.23 -34.54 -24.64
C ALA A 56 -1.01 -34.23 -23.14
N ALA A 57 -0.19 -33.22 -22.83
CA ALA A 57 0.11 -32.85 -21.44
C ALA A 57 -1.04 -32.10 -20.76
N LEU A 58 -2.01 -31.55 -21.50
CA LEU A 58 -3.13 -30.79 -20.94
C LEU A 58 -4.05 -31.64 -20.06
N TRP A 59 -4.04 -32.96 -20.23
CA TRP A 59 -4.77 -33.86 -19.33
C TRP A 59 -4.26 -33.80 -17.89
N PHE A 60 -2.97 -33.50 -17.68
CA PHE A 60 -2.40 -33.32 -16.33
C PHE A 60 -2.97 -32.12 -15.58
N SER A 61 -3.71 -31.23 -16.23
CA SER A 61 -4.43 -30.14 -15.55
C SER A 61 -5.45 -30.66 -14.53
N LEU A 62 -6.07 -31.81 -14.77
CA LEU A 62 -7.06 -32.42 -13.86
C LEU A 62 -6.43 -32.95 -12.57
N PRO A 63 -5.43 -33.86 -12.59
CA PRO A 63 -4.78 -34.32 -11.37
C PRO A 63 -4.11 -33.17 -10.61
N ILE A 64 -3.48 -32.22 -11.30
CA ILE A 64 -2.90 -31.03 -10.63
C ILE A 64 -3.99 -30.22 -9.92
N SER A 65 -5.10 -29.93 -10.61
CA SER A 65 -6.21 -29.18 -9.99
C SER A 65 -6.82 -29.94 -8.81
N ALA A 66 -6.96 -31.26 -8.89
CA ALA A 66 -7.43 -32.09 -7.79
C ALA A 66 -6.47 -32.03 -6.58
N THR A 67 -5.17 -32.14 -6.80
CA THR A 67 -4.15 -32.00 -5.73
C THR A 67 -4.22 -30.61 -5.08
N LEU A 68 -4.41 -29.56 -5.88
CA LEU A 68 -4.55 -28.20 -5.37
C LEU A 68 -5.84 -28.01 -4.56
N VAL A 69 -6.96 -28.61 -4.95
CA VAL A 69 -8.20 -28.59 -4.15
C VAL A 69 -8.04 -29.35 -2.84
N LEU A 70 -7.31 -30.47 -2.84
CA LEU A 70 -6.96 -31.19 -1.61
C LEU A 70 -6.09 -30.32 -0.69
N LEU A 71 -5.08 -29.63 -1.26
CA LEU A 71 -4.27 -28.67 -0.53
C LEU A 71 -5.13 -27.52 0.03
N LEU A 72 -6.11 -27.02 -0.71
CA LEU A 72 -7.05 -25.99 -0.27
C LEU A 72 -7.89 -26.47 0.92
N ALA A 73 -8.48 -27.66 0.82
CA ALA A 73 -9.26 -28.25 1.91
C ALA A 73 -8.41 -28.37 3.18
N PHE A 74 -7.15 -28.76 3.02
CA PHE A 74 -6.20 -28.87 4.11
C PHE A 74 -5.81 -27.51 4.72
N LEU A 75 -5.56 -26.50 3.88
CA LEU A 75 -5.29 -25.13 4.34
C LEU A 75 -6.50 -24.54 5.08
N VAL A 76 -7.71 -24.70 4.54
CA VAL A 76 -8.96 -24.24 5.17
C VAL A 76 -9.15 -24.89 6.53
N TYR A 77 -8.90 -26.20 6.66
CA TYR A 77 -8.96 -26.90 7.94
C TYR A 77 -8.00 -26.30 8.97
N ASN A 78 -6.73 -26.08 8.60
CA ASN A 78 -5.72 -25.52 9.50
C ASN A 78 -5.97 -24.04 9.82
N TYR A 79 -6.38 -23.22 8.85
CA TYR A 79 -6.71 -21.82 9.09
C TYR A 79 -7.95 -21.63 9.98
N ARG A 80 -8.90 -22.58 9.95
CA ARG A 80 -9.99 -22.61 10.94
C ARG A 80 -9.50 -22.82 12.36
N GLN A 81 -8.37 -23.50 12.55
CA GLN A 81 -7.72 -23.63 13.86
C GLN A 81 -6.99 -22.32 14.19
N ILE A 82 -6.19 -21.77 13.27
CA ILE A 82 -5.49 -20.49 13.47
C ILE A 82 -6.46 -19.37 13.92
N ILE A 83 -7.63 -19.24 13.28
CA ILE A 83 -8.64 -18.22 13.64
C ILE A 83 -9.17 -18.42 15.07
N ALA A 84 -9.28 -19.66 15.55
CA ALA A 84 -9.74 -19.93 16.92
C ALA A 84 -8.68 -19.50 17.95
N GLU A 85 -7.40 -19.72 17.64
CA GLU A 85 -6.26 -19.39 18.50
C GLU A 85 -5.88 -17.90 18.48
N TYR A 86 -6.29 -17.17 17.44
CA TYR A 86 -5.99 -15.75 17.23
C TYR A 86 -7.29 -14.96 16.93
N PRO A 87 -8.18 -14.79 17.93
CA PRO A 87 -9.50 -14.18 17.74
C PRO A 87 -9.45 -12.68 17.38
N ASN A 88 -8.34 -12.01 17.69
CA ASN A 88 -8.12 -10.60 17.37
C ASN A 88 -7.54 -10.40 15.95
N GLY A 89 -7.32 -11.47 15.19
CA GLY A 89 -6.68 -11.41 13.87
C GLY A 89 -5.20 -11.01 13.96
N GLY A 90 -4.72 -10.23 12.99
CA GLY A 90 -3.35 -9.71 12.93
C GLY A 90 -2.42 -10.43 11.94
N GLY A 91 -2.89 -11.50 11.31
CA GLY A 91 -2.20 -12.20 10.24
C GLY A 91 -0.86 -12.83 10.61
N ALA A 92 -0.17 -13.36 9.60
CA ALA A 92 1.08 -14.08 9.79
C ALA A 92 2.16 -13.23 10.50
N TYR A 93 2.11 -11.89 10.37
CA TYR A 93 3.00 -10.98 11.09
C TYR A 93 2.83 -11.09 12.61
N VAL A 94 1.62 -10.85 13.13
CA VAL A 94 1.34 -10.89 14.58
C VAL A 94 1.51 -12.31 15.10
N ILE A 95 1.00 -13.31 14.37
CA ILE A 95 1.13 -14.73 14.72
C ILE A 95 2.60 -15.15 14.81
N GLY A 96 3.43 -14.76 13.84
CA GLY A 96 4.86 -15.05 13.81
C GLY A 96 5.62 -14.31 14.91
N ARG A 97 5.36 -13.02 15.09
CA ARG A 97 6.02 -12.17 16.10
C ARG A 97 5.76 -12.68 17.52
N ASP A 98 4.51 -12.98 17.84
CA ASP A 98 4.09 -13.34 19.20
C ASP A 98 4.55 -14.75 19.61
N THR A 99 4.72 -15.66 18.62
CA THR A 99 5.06 -17.07 18.91
C THR A 99 6.50 -17.44 18.61
N LEU A 100 7.02 -17.00 17.45
CA LEU A 100 8.35 -17.36 16.93
C LEU A 100 9.38 -16.25 17.16
N GLY A 101 8.94 -15.07 17.57
CA GLY A 101 9.78 -13.93 17.92
C GLY A 101 9.88 -12.88 16.81
N PRO A 102 10.49 -11.72 17.10
CA PRO A 102 10.44 -10.56 16.22
C PRO A 102 11.08 -10.77 14.84
N GLY A 103 12.13 -11.60 14.76
CA GLY A 103 12.84 -11.87 13.50
C GLY A 103 11.97 -12.61 12.48
N ILE A 104 11.27 -13.66 12.91
CA ILE A 104 10.35 -14.42 12.05
C ILE A 104 9.10 -13.59 11.75
N GLY A 105 8.59 -12.84 12.74
CA GLY A 105 7.52 -11.87 12.52
C GLY A 105 7.86 -10.89 11.39
N LEU A 106 9.05 -10.31 11.38
CA LEU A 106 9.50 -9.43 10.30
C LEU A 106 9.53 -10.08 8.92
N ILE A 107 9.94 -11.34 8.82
CA ILE A 107 9.92 -12.09 7.55
C ILE A 107 8.47 -12.24 7.06
N ALA A 108 7.54 -12.59 7.95
CA ALA A 108 6.11 -12.65 7.61
C ALA A 108 5.55 -11.29 7.22
N GLY A 109 5.95 -10.21 7.91
CA GLY A 109 5.55 -8.84 7.59
C GLY A 109 6.05 -8.40 6.22
N ALA A 110 7.32 -8.67 5.89
CA ALA A 110 7.87 -8.41 4.57
C ALA A 110 7.13 -9.19 3.48
N ALA A 111 6.87 -10.48 3.72
CA ALA A 111 6.11 -11.34 2.81
C ALA A 111 4.72 -10.75 2.51
N LEU A 112 3.98 -10.38 3.56
CA LEU A 112 2.63 -9.84 3.46
C LEU A 112 2.59 -8.45 2.79
N LEU A 113 3.60 -7.61 3.00
CA LEU A 113 3.67 -6.31 2.31
C LEU A 113 3.92 -6.48 0.81
N ILE A 114 4.78 -7.42 0.43
CA ILE A 114 5.00 -7.79 -0.98
C ILE A 114 3.73 -8.40 -1.56
N ASP A 115 3.13 -9.32 -0.82
CA ASP A 115 1.89 -10.01 -1.16
C ASP A 115 0.76 -9.01 -1.48
N TYR A 116 0.44 -8.09 -0.57
CA TYR A 116 -0.58 -7.06 -0.82
C TYR A 116 -0.27 -6.17 -2.03
N THR A 117 1.01 -5.90 -2.30
CA THR A 117 1.43 -5.14 -3.48
C THR A 117 1.15 -5.93 -4.76
N LEU A 118 1.46 -7.22 -4.74
CA LEU A 118 1.20 -8.14 -5.84
C LEU A 118 -0.30 -8.42 -6.02
N THR A 119 -1.10 -8.52 -4.95
CA THR A 119 -2.56 -8.63 -5.03
C THR A 119 -3.15 -7.50 -5.87
N VAL A 120 -2.73 -6.26 -5.65
CA VAL A 120 -3.21 -5.10 -6.44
C VAL A 120 -2.75 -5.23 -7.89
N ALA A 121 -1.47 -5.50 -8.13
CA ALA A 121 -0.91 -5.56 -9.48
C ALA A 121 -1.50 -6.72 -10.31
N VAL A 122 -1.55 -7.93 -9.75
CA VAL A 122 -2.09 -9.14 -10.38
C VAL A 122 -3.59 -8.98 -10.62
N SER A 123 -4.35 -8.52 -9.62
CA SER A 123 -5.81 -8.42 -9.78
C SER A 123 -6.19 -7.41 -10.86
N VAL A 124 -5.59 -6.21 -10.83
CA VAL A 124 -5.90 -5.18 -11.85
C VAL A 124 -5.45 -5.63 -13.24
N THR A 125 -4.28 -6.26 -13.39
CA THR A 125 -3.83 -6.74 -14.70
C THR A 125 -4.69 -7.89 -15.23
N ALA A 126 -5.06 -8.86 -14.38
CA ALA A 126 -5.95 -9.95 -14.74
C ALA A 126 -7.35 -9.44 -15.13
N GLY A 127 -7.86 -8.43 -14.42
CA GLY A 127 -9.16 -7.83 -14.70
C GLY A 127 -9.16 -7.06 -16.01
N VAL A 128 -8.07 -6.34 -16.31
CA VAL A 128 -7.90 -5.69 -17.62
C VAL A 128 -7.73 -6.73 -18.72
N ALA A 129 -7.06 -7.87 -18.49
CA ALA A 129 -6.98 -8.97 -19.46
C ALA A 129 -8.36 -9.55 -19.80
N ALA A 130 -9.26 -9.66 -18.80
CA ALA A 130 -10.66 -10.01 -19.02
C ALA A 130 -11.39 -8.97 -19.90
N LEU A 131 -11.15 -7.67 -19.70
CA LEU A 131 -11.72 -6.62 -20.56
C LEU A 131 -11.13 -6.61 -21.98
N VAL A 132 -9.82 -6.83 -22.13
CA VAL A 132 -9.14 -6.92 -23.43
C VAL A 132 -9.66 -8.13 -24.21
N SER A 133 -9.97 -9.23 -23.53
CA SER A 133 -10.62 -10.40 -24.13
C SER A 133 -11.98 -10.06 -24.75
N ALA A 134 -12.75 -9.16 -24.11
CA ALA A 134 -14.01 -8.66 -24.63
C ALA A 134 -13.82 -7.61 -25.74
N PHE A 135 -12.86 -6.69 -25.56
CA PHE A 135 -12.58 -5.57 -26.44
C PHE A 135 -11.10 -5.56 -26.88
N PRO A 136 -10.74 -6.32 -27.94
CA PRO A 136 -9.34 -6.51 -28.34
C PRO A 136 -8.58 -5.21 -28.66
N ARG A 137 -9.29 -4.15 -29.08
CA ARG A 137 -8.70 -2.82 -29.33
C ARG A 137 -8.05 -2.19 -28.09
N LEU A 138 -8.47 -2.60 -26.88
CA LEU A 138 -7.86 -2.15 -25.63
C LEU A 138 -6.47 -2.75 -25.39
N GLY A 139 -6.08 -3.80 -26.12
CA GLY A 139 -4.81 -4.51 -25.92
C GLY A 139 -3.60 -3.57 -25.92
N HIS A 140 -3.49 -2.67 -26.89
CA HIS A 140 -2.39 -1.70 -26.97
C HIS A 140 -2.31 -0.75 -25.77
N TRP A 141 -3.42 -0.58 -25.05
CA TRP A 141 -3.55 0.31 -23.90
C TRP A 141 -3.55 -0.44 -22.57
N THR A 142 -3.27 -1.74 -22.55
CA THR A 142 -3.34 -2.60 -21.35
C THR A 142 -2.65 -1.96 -20.15
N VAL A 143 -1.40 -1.50 -20.30
CA VAL A 143 -0.64 -0.86 -19.21
C VAL A 143 -1.34 0.41 -18.71
N TRP A 144 -1.75 1.30 -19.62
CA TRP A 144 -2.38 2.57 -19.25
C TRP A 144 -3.75 2.37 -18.60
N VAL A 145 -4.53 1.41 -19.11
CA VAL A 145 -5.83 1.04 -18.54
C VAL A 145 -5.64 0.45 -17.15
N SER A 146 -4.66 -0.45 -16.96
CA SER A 146 -4.32 -0.99 -15.64
C SER A 146 -3.90 0.11 -14.66
N VAL A 147 -3.00 1.02 -15.07
CA VAL A 147 -2.59 2.16 -14.23
C VAL A 147 -3.79 3.05 -13.87
N LEU A 148 -4.67 3.33 -14.82
CA LEU A 148 -5.88 4.13 -14.60
C LEU A 148 -6.80 3.47 -13.57
N PHE A 149 -7.04 2.16 -13.69
CA PHE A 149 -7.85 1.42 -12.69
C PHE A 149 -7.17 1.36 -11.32
N THR A 150 -5.85 1.17 -11.25
CA THR A 150 -5.12 1.22 -9.97
C THR A 150 -5.24 2.60 -9.33
N LEU A 151 -5.09 3.68 -10.09
CA LEU A 151 -5.27 5.05 -9.60
C LEU A 151 -6.71 5.31 -9.14
N PHE A 152 -7.70 4.82 -9.89
CA PHE A 152 -9.10 4.91 -9.51
C PHE A 152 -9.37 4.23 -8.17
N ILE A 153 -8.96 2.97 -8.00
CA ILE A 153 -9.12 2.22 -6.75
C ILE A 153 -8.36 2.89 -5.60
N MET A 154 -7.16 3.42 -5.88
CA MET A 154 -6.37 4.17 -4.90
C MET A 154 -7.11 5.43 -4.42
N VAL A 155 -7.71 6.22 -5.34
CA VAL A 155 -8.49 7.41 -4.98
C VAL A 155 -9.74 7.05 -4.18
N VAL A 156 -10.43 5.96 -4.56
CA VAL A 156 -11.58 5.44 -3.80
C VAL A 156 -11.17 5.10 -2.37
N ASN A 157 -10.03 4.42 -2.17
CA ASN A 157 -9.51 4.09 -0.85
C ASN A 157 -9.03 5.33 -0.05
N LEU A 158 -8.40 6.31 -0.71
CA LEU A 158 -8.00 7.57 -0.07
C LEU A 158 -9.20 8.41 0.39
N ARG A 159 -10.31 8.35 -0.34
CA ARG A 159 -11.57 8.98 0.04
C ARG A 159 -12.21 8.31 1.25
N GLY A 160 -11.79 7.11 1.64
CA GLY A 160 -12.40 6.36 2.73
C GLY A 160 -13.87 6.04 2.41
N THR A 161 -14.09 4.96 1.67
CA THR A 161 -15.45 4.48 1.41
C THR A 161 -16.05 3.94 2.71
N LYS A 162 -16.86 4.77 3.38
CA LYS A 162 -17.78 4.36 4.44
C LYS A 162 -18.92 3.47 3.92
N GLU A 163 -18.96 3.16 2.63
CA GLU A 163 -20.07 2.47 1.99
C GLU A 163 -19.90 0.95 1.96
N SER A 164 -20.66 0.33 2.87
CA SER A 164 -21.38 -0.93 2.82
C SER A 164 -20.80 -2.08 1.98
N ALA A 165 -20.47 -3.17 2.68
CA ALA A 165 -20.35 -4.53 2.16
C ALA A 165 -21.37 -4.93 1.07
N GLN A 166 -22.54 -4.28 1.04
CA GLN A 166 -23.58 -4.42 0.02
C GLN A 166 -23.13 -4.01 -1.40
N LEU A 167 -22.31 -2.95 -1.56
CA LEU A 167 -21.80 -2.55 -2.88
C LEU A 167 -20.81 -3.59 -3.44
N PHE A 168 -20.06 -4.26 -2.58
CA PHE A 168 -19.12 -5.33 -2.96
C PHE A 168 -19.80 -6.70 -3.12
N ALA A 169 -20.96 -6.91 -2.48
CA ALA A 169 -21.69 -8.17 -2.56
C ALA A 169 -22.23 -8.47 -3.96
N PHE A 170 -22.79 -7.47 -4.65
CA PHE A 170 -23.44 -7.71 -5.94
C PHE A 170 -22.48 -8.30 -7.01
N PRO A 171 -21.31 -7.69 -7.30
CA PRO A 171 -20.39 -8.28 -8.29
C PRO A 171 -19.84 -9.65 -7.88
N THR A 172 -19.61 -9.85 -6.58
CA THR A 172 -19.04 -11.10 -6.05
C THR A 172 -20.00 -12.28 -6.25
N TYR A 173 -21.27 -12.13 -5.85
CA TYR A 173 -22.26 -13.20 -6.02
C TYR A 173 -22.65 -13.42 -7.48
N LEU A 174 -22.70 -12.34 -8.28
CA LEU A 174 -22.92 -12.46 -9.71
C LEU A 174 -21.79 -13.25 -10.38
N PHE A 175 -20.53 -13.00 -10.03
CA PHE A 175 -19.40 -13.77 -10.54
C PHE A 175 -19.49 -15.25 -10.18
N ILE A 176 -19.74 -15.57 -8.90
CA ILE A 176 -19.90 -16.95 -8.43
C ILE A 176 -21.02 -17.65 -9.23
N ALA A 177 -22.19 -17.02 -9.34
CA ALA A 177 -23.33 -17.58 -10.05
C ALA A 177 -23.00 -17.81 -11.53
N MET A 178 -22.40 -16.83 -12.21
CA MET A 178 -22.02 -16.95 -13.62
C MET A 178 -21.05 -18.12 -13.82
N VAL A 179 -19.95 -18.19 -13.05
CA VAL A 179 -18.96 -19.27 -13.19
C VAL A 179 -19.58 -20.64 -12.90
N LEU A 180 -20.40 -20.77 -11.85
CA LEU A 180 -21.07 -22.03 -11.54
C LEU A 180 -22.08 -22.45 -12.63
N ILE A 181 -22.82 -21.51 -13.22
CA ILE A 181 -23.70 -21.78 -14.37
C ILE A 181 -22.88 -22.25 -15.58
N MET A 182 -21.75 -21.59 -15.87
CA MET A 182 -20.86 -21.99 -16.97
C MET A 182 -20.29 -23.38 -16.76
N VAL A 183 -19.83 -23.68 -15.54
CA VAL A 183 -19.34 -25.00 -15.17
C VAL A 183 -20.46 -26.04 -15.30
N GLY A 184 -21.63 -25.80 -14.71
CA GLY A 184 -22.76 -26.71 -14.77
C GLY A 184 -23.21 -26.99 -16.21
N TYR A 185 -23.35 -25.94 -17.02
CA TYR A 185 -23.72 -26.06 -18.43
C TYR A 185 -22.67 -26.85 -19.23
N GLY A 186 -21.38 -26.52 -19.08
CA GLY A 186 -20.29 -27.23 -19.75
C GLY A 186 -20.12 -28.69 -19.30
N LEU A 187 -20.60 -29.06 -18.12
CA LEU A 187 -20.58 -30.45 -17.63
C LEU A 187 -21.78 -31.28 -18.12
N ILE A 188 -22.93 -30.66 -18.33
CA ILE A 188 -24.18 -31.34 -18.69
C ILE A 188 -24.37 -31.42 -20.21
N HIS A 189 -23.88 -30.43 -20.99
CA HIS A 189 -24.11 -30.42 -22.43
C HIS A 189 -23.41 -31.59 -23.16
N PRO A 190 -24.18 -32.45 -23.87
CA PRO A 190 -23.67 -33.70 -24.43
C PRO A 190 -22.72 -33.49 -25.63
N GLU A 191 -22.83 -32.35 -26.32
CA GLU A 191 -21.96 -31.99 -27.46
C GLU A 191 -20.51 -31.72 -27.05
N PHE A 192 -20.26 -31.48 -25.76
CA PHE A 192 -18.94 -31.26 -25.19
C PHE A 192 -18.43 -32.48 -24.40
N ALA A 193 -18.86 -33.69 -24.80
CA ALA A 193 -18.29 -34.94 -24.32
C ALA A 193 -16.76 -34.82 -24.31
N ILE A 194 -16.12 -35.31 -23.23
CA ILE A 194 -14.66 -35.24 -23.02
C ILE A 194 -14.01 -35.44 -24.37
N ALA A 195 -13.32 -34.40 -24.89
CA ALA A 195 -12.55 -34.52 -26.10
C ALA A 195 -11.78 -35.83 -25.95
N ARG A 196 -12.21 -36.86 -26.72
CA ARG A 196 -11.58 -38.18 -26.64
C ARG A 196 -10.10 -37.89 -26.74
N PRO A 197 -9.23 -38.45 -25.88
CA PRO A 197 -7.81 -38.23 -26.00
C PRO A 197 -7.54 -38.47 -27.47
N ALA A 198 -7.23 -37.39 -28.22
CA ALA A 198 -6.87 -37.50 -29.62
C ALA A 198 -5.78 -38.54 -29.55
N SER A 199 -6.11 -39.70 -30.10
CA SER A 199 -5.54 -41.01 -29.82
C SER A 199 -4.15 -40.89 -29.21
N VAL A 200 -3.88 -41.68 -28.16
CA VAL A 200 -2.52 -42.10 -27.81
C VAL A 200 -1.91 -42.72 -29.08
N LEU A 201 -1.53 -41.89 -30.05
CA LEU A 201 -0.94 -42.21 -31.34
C LEU A 201 0.52 -42.33 -31.02
N SER A 202 0.80 -43.44 -30.34
CA SER A 202 2.06 -43.79 -29.76
C SER A 202 2.55 -42.77 -28.71
N PRO A 203 3.22 -43.21 -27.65
CA PRO A 203 4.20 -42.33 -27.03
C PRO A 203 5.25 -42.08 -28.13
N THR A 204 5.06 -41.06 -28.98
CA THR A 204 6.25 -40.39 -29.49
C THR A 204 7.04 -40.01 -28.24
N THR A 205 8.32 -40.28 -28.24
CA THR A 205 9.27 -40.07 -27.15
C THR A 205 9.17 -38.69 -26.46
N SER A 206 8.45 -37.74 -27.06
CA SER A 206 8.03 -36.44 -26.54
C SER A 206 6.93 -36.43 -25.46
N ALA A 207 5.98 -37.38 -25.40
CA ALA A 207 4.95 -37.40 -24.35
C ALA A 207 5.48 -37.96 -23.01
N LEU A 208 6.50 -38.82 -23.08
CA LEU A 208 7.33 -39.21 -21.92
C LEU A 208 8.33 -38.11 -21.50
N ALA A 209 8.47 -37.04 -22.30
CA ALA A 209 9.31 -35.89 -22.00
C ALA A 209 8.56 -34.75 -21.29
N VAL A 210 7.33 -34.99 -20.78
CA VAL A 210 6.77 -34.17 -19.70
C VAL A 210 7.59 -34.48 -18.44
N GLY A 211 8.77 -33.87 -18.35
CA GLY A 211 9.65 -34.08 -17.22
C GLY A 211 8.94 -33.71 -15.91
N PRO A 212 9.23 -34.39 -14.79
CA PRO A 212 8.69 -34.05 -13.47
C PRO A 212 8.77 -32.56 -13.14
N LEU A 213 9.81 -31.88 -13.65
CA LEU A 213 10.00 -30.44 -13.54
C LEU A 213 8.84 -29.61 -14.12
N LEU A 214 8.26 -30.01 -15.26
CA LEU A 214 7.16 -29.29 -15.88
C LEU A 214 5.86 -29.44 -15.08
N LEU A 215 5.60 -30.64 -14.55
CA LEU A 215 4.45 -30.87 -13.66
C LEU A 215 4.57 -30.03 -12.38
N LEU A 216 5.78 -29.95 -11.82
CA LEU A 216 6.08 -29.09 -10.67
C LEU A 216 5.91 -27.59 -11.00
N ARG A 217 6.30 -27.15 -12.21
CA ARG A 217 6.04 -25.78 -12.70
C ARG A 217 4.56 -25.49 -12.85
N ALA A 218 3.80 -26.39 -13.45
CA ALA A 218 2.35 -26.26 -13.61
C ALA A 218 1.65 -26.24 -12.25
N PHE A 219 2.05 -27.11 -11.32
CA PHE A 219 1.56 -27.13 -9.95
C PHE A 219 1.87 -25.82 -9.20
N SER A 220 3.10 -25.33 -9.26
CA SER A 220 3.49 -24.04 -8.65
C SER A 220 2.78 -22.84 -9.27
N SER A 221 2.40 -22.94 -10.55
CA SER A 221 1.60 -21.89 -11.21
C SER A 221 0.15 -21.91 -10.77
N GLY A 222 -0.45 -23.11 -10.74
CA GLY A 222 -1.81 -23.30 -10.26
C GLY A 222 -1.97 -23.03 -8.76
N SER A 223 -0.92 -23.17 -7.96
CA SER A 223 -0.98 -22.93 -6.51
C SER A 223 -1.32 -21.48 -6.15
N SER A 224 -1.08 -20.54 -7.08
CA SER A 224 -1.56 -19.16 -6.98
C SER A 224 -3.08 -19.03 -6.93
N ALA A 225 -3.84 -20.07 -7.28
CA ALA A 225 -5.30 -20.08 -7.15
C ALA A 225 -5.78 -20.18 -5.69
N LEU A 226 -4.90 -20.56 -4.75
CA LEU A 226 -5.21 -20.77 -3.33
C LEU A 226 -4.97 -19.55 -2.45
N THR A 227 -4.47 -18.47 -3.02
CA THR A 227 -4.15 -17.23 -2.31
C THR A 227 -5.41 -16.49 -1.89
N GLY A 228 -5.29 -15.54 -0.95
CA GLY A 228 -6.42 -14.74 -0.49
C GLY A 228 -7.30 -15.40 0.58
N ILE A 229 -7.09 -16.68 0.92
CA ILE A 229 -7.79 -17.32 2.06
C ILE A 229 -7.40 -16.67 3.40
N GLU A 230 -6.19 -16.12 3.46
CA GLU A 230 -5.63 -15.36 4.57
C GLU A 230 -6.36 -14.05 4.82
N ALA A 231 -7.03 -13.47 3.80
CA ALA A 231 -7.80 -12.24 3.95
C ALA A 231 -8.88 -12.38 5.03
N ILE A 232 -9.55 -13.54 5.10
CA ILE A 232 -10.52 -13.84 6.16
C ILE A 232 -9.86 -13.94 7.53
N SER A 233 -8.67 -14.57 7.60
CA SER A 233 -7.93 -14.71 8.85
C SER A 233 -7.39 -13.38 9.39
N ASN A 234 -7.10 -12.43 8.48
CA ASN A 234 -6.66 -11.09 8.82
C ASN A 234 -7.85 -10.21 9.25
N GLY A 235 -9.01 -10.41 8.62
CA GLY A 235 -10.24 -9.64 8.81
C GLY A 235 -11.18 -10.13 9.92
N VAL A 236 -10.73 -11.01 10.83
CA VAL A 236 -11.58 -11.54 11.92
C VAL A 236 -12.29 -10.44 12.74
N PRO A 237 -11.65 -9.31 13.10
CA PRO A 237 -12.30 -8.26 13.90
C PRO A 237 -13.53 -7.59 13.25
N ILE A 238 -13.67 -7.69 11.92
CA ILE A 238 -14.76 -7.06 11.15
C ILE A 238 -16.09 -7.81 11.36
N PHE A 239 -16.05 -9.09 11.75
CA PHE A 239 -17.24 -9.91 11.92
C PHE A 239 -18.04 -9.55 13.18
N ARG A 240 -19.36 -9.78 13.11
CA ARG A 240 -20.27 -9.69 14.26
C ARG A 240 -19.95 -10.79 15.30
N ASN A 241 -20.16 -10.48 16.58
CA ASN A 241 -19.91 -11.44 17.66
C ASN A 241 -20.86 -12.66 17.54
N PRO A 242 -20.39 -13.90 17.76
CA PRO A 242 -18.99 -14.29 18.02
C PRO A 242 -18.12 -14.27 16.74
N ALA A 243 -17.17 -13.34 16.66
CA ALA A 243 -16.42 -13.05 15.43
C ALA A 243 -15.58 -14.24 14.91
N PRO A 244 -14.84 -14.99 15.75
CA PRO A 244 -14.09 -16.17 15.29
C PRO A 244 -14.99 -17.26 14.71
N GLY A 245 -16.20 -17.45 15.28
CA GLY A 245 -17.16 -18.43 14.79
C GLY A 245 -17.63 -18.10 13.38
N GLN A 246 -18.00 -16.84 13.14
CA GLN A 246 -18.45 -16.38 11.82
C GLN A 246 -17.32 -16.41 10.78
N ALA A 247 -16.10 -16.00 11.16
CA ALA A 247 -14.94 -16.05 10.27
C ALA A 247 -14.61 -17.49 9.84
N ARG A 248 -14.66 -18.46 10.76
CA ARG A 248 -14.43 -19.88 10.46
C ARG A 248 -15.48 -20.47 9.51
N THR A 249 -16.74 -20.10 9.68
CA THR A 249 -17.82 -20.52 8.78
C THR A 249 -17.67 -19.89 7.40
N THR A 250 -17.31 -18.60 7.34
CA THR A 250 -17.04 -17.88 6.08
C THR A 250 -15.89 -18.54 5.32
N LEU A 251 -14.79 -18.88 6.01
CA LEU A 251 -13.64 -19.57 5.42
C LEU A 251 -14.00 -20.96 4.86
N MET A 252 -14.92 -21.68 5.51
CA MET A 252 -15.41 -22.96 5.01
C MET A 252 -16.20 -22.80 3.71
N PHE A 253 -17.13 -21.84 3.66
CA PHE A 253 -17.87 -21.52 2.43
C PHE A 253 -16.95 -21.07 1.31
N LEU A 254 -15.95 -20.23 1.62
CA LEU A 254 -14.93 -19.84 0.66
C LEU A 254 -14.21 -21.05 0.08
N GLY A 255 -13.72 -21.97 0.92
CA GLY A 255 -13.02 -23.17 0.48
C GLY A 255 -13.85 -24.07 -0.44
N ILE A 256 -15.13 -24.27 -0.09
CA ILE A 256 -16.06 -25.08 -0.90
C ILE A 256 -16.33 -24.42 -2.25
N LEU A 257 -16.66 -23.13 -2.26
CA LEU A 257 -16.98 -22.40 -3.49
C LEU A 257 -15.75 -22.28 -4.41
N LEU A 258 -14.60 -21.90 -3.85
CA LEU A 258 -13.34 -21.81 -4.58
C LEU A 258 -12.94 -23.16 -5.17
N GLY A 259 -13.00 -24.24 -4.37
CA GLY A 259 -12.70 -25.59 -4.84
C GLY A 259 -13.63 -26.04 -5.96
N ALA A 260 -14.94 -25.80 -5.84
CA ALA A 260 -15.93 -26.15 -6.85
C ALA A 260 -15.73 -25.34 -8.15
N MET A 261 -15.53 -24.03 -8.06
CA MET A 261 -15.31 -23.17 -9.22
C MET A 261 -13.98 -23.48 -9.92
N PHE A 262 -12.90 -23.64 -9.16
CA PHE A 262 -11.56 -23.93 -9.70
C PHE A 262 -11.49 -25.32 -10.35
N PHE A 263 -11.93 -26.37 -9.64
CA PHE A 263 -11.94 -27.71 -10.22
C PHE A 263 -12.90 -27.82 -11.39
N GLY A 264 -14.09 -27.22 -11.27
CA GLY A 264 -15.11 -27.21 -12.30
C GLY A 264 -14.64 -26.53 -13.58
N THR A 265 -13.98 -25.38 -13.48
CA THR A 265 -13.40 -24.69 -14.64
C THR A 265 -12.26 -25.48 -15.27
N SER A 266 -11.37 -26.10 -14.48
CA SER A 266 -10.34 -27.01 -15.02
C SER A 266 -10.93 -28.22 -15.74
N LEU A 267 -12.01 -28.80 -15.20
CA LEU A 267 -12.71 -29.95 -15.81
C LEU A 267 -13.35 -29.58 -17.15
N VAL A 268 -14.08 -28.46 -17.19
CA VAL A 268 -14.71 -27.97 -18.42
C VAL A 268 -13.66 -27.53 -19.45
N ALA A 269 -12.59 -26.87 -19.02
CA ALA A 269 -11.50 -26.47 -19.92
C ALA A 269 -10.84 -27.69 -20.59
N ASN A 270 -10.64 -28.78 -19.84
CA ASN A 270 -10.12 -30.04 -20.37
C ASN A 270 -11.12 -30.68 -21.34
N ARG A 271 -12.42 -30.74 -21.00
CA ARG A 271 -13.45 -31.30 -21.88
C ARG A 271 -13.55 -30.58 -23.22
N LEU A 272 -13.46 -29.26 -23.20
CA LEU A 272 -13.52 -28.41 -24.38
C LEU A 272 -12.21 -28.39 -25.19
N GLY A 273 -11.14 -29.05 -24.71
CA GLY A 273 -9.81 -28.99 -25.33
C GLY A 273 -9.30 -27.55 -25.46
N LEU A 274 -9.49 -26.72 -24.42
CA LEU A 274 -9.08 -25.32 -24.48
C LEU A 274 -7.56 -25.21 -24.49
N HIS A 275 -7.04 -24.53 -25.51
CA HIS A 275 -5.64 -24.18 -25.63
C HIS A 275 -5.46 -22.69 -25.32
N PRO A 276 -4.57 -22.33 -24.37
CA PRO A 276 -4.22 -20.93 -24.15
C PRO A 276 -3.54 -20.38 -25.42
N ASN A 277 -4.09 -19.32 -25.99
CA ASN A 277 -3.51 -18.65 -27.16
C ASN A 277 -2.35 -17.72 -26.73
N ALA A 278 -1.34 -18.26 -26.06
CA ALA A 278 -0.19 -17.50 -25.55
C ALA A 278 0.67 -16.86 -26.66
N ALA A 279 0.53 -17.32 -27.91
CA ALA A 279 1.24 -16.78 -29.07
C ALA A 279 0.64 -15.49 -29.65
N HIS A 280 -0.59 -15.11 -29.26
CA HIS A 280 -1.20 -13.87 -29.72
C HIS A 280 -0.71 -12.69 -28.87
N ALA A 281 -0.56 -11.52 -29.49
CA ALA A 281 -0.11 -10.30 -28.80
C ALA A 281 -1.01 -9.91 -27.60
N PHE A 282 -2.30 -10.28 -27.64
CA PHE A 282 -3.27 -10.08 -26.56
C PHE A 282 -4.05 -11.40 -26.35
N PRO A 283 -3.57 -12.28 -25.46
CA PRO A 283 -4.20 -13.58 -25.23
C PRO A 283 -5.58 -13.40 -24.60
N VAL A 284 -6.57 -14.13 -25.15
CA VAL A 284 -7.90 -14.25 -24.53
C VAL A 284 -7.77 -15.15 -23.31
N THR A 285 -8.32 -14.72 -22.19
CA THR A 285 -8.28 -15.47 -20.93
C THR A 285 -9.09 -16.77 -21.03
N VAL A 286 -8.70 -17.81 -20.28
CA VAL A 286 -9.35 -19.14 -20.39
C VAL A 286 -10.82 -19.10 -20.00
N LEU A 287 -11.18 -18.29 -18.99
CA LEU A 287 -12.57 -18.11 -18.59
C LEU A 287 -13.43 -17.51 -19.73
N GLN A 288 -12.87 -16.57 -20.50
CA GLN A 288 -13.51 -15.94 -21.64
C GLN A 288 -13.54 -16.86 -22.87
N LEU A 289 -12.47 -17.63 -23.11
CA LEU A 289 -12.46 -18.68 -24.14
C LEU A 289 -13.56 -19.71 -23.88
N MET A 290 -13.72 -20.14 -22.62
CA MET A 290 -14.77 -21.05 -22.20
C MET A 290 -16.16 -20.46 -22.44
N ALA A 291 -16.39 -19.22 -22.01
CA ALA A 291 -17.65 -18.53 -22.24
C ALA A 291 -17.97 -18.38 -23.74
N GLY A 292 -16.97 -18.05 -24.56
CA GLY A 292 -17.12 -17.92 -26.00
C GLY A 292 -17.43 -19.24 -26.71
N ARG A 293 -16.90 -20.37 -26.21
CA ARG A 293 -17.19 -21.71 -26.73
C ARG A 293 -18.57 -22.22 -26.32
N LEU A 294 -18.99 -21.96 -25.08
CA LEU A 294 -20.24 -22.49 -24.52
C LEU A 294 -21.46 -21.63 -24.87
N PHE A 295 -21.33 -20.30 -24.87
CA PHE A 295 -22.45 -19.37 -25.02
C PHE A 295 -22.29 -18.41 -26.21
N GLY A 296 -21.21 -18.54 -27.00
CA GLY A 296 -20.87 -17.59 -28.06
C GLY A 296 -20.44 -16.22 -27.52
N ARG A 297 -20.16 -15.28 -28.43
CA ARG A 297 -19.84 -13.87 -28.08
C ARG A 297 -21.11 -13.03 -27.85
N GLY A 298 -22.03 -13.54 -27.03
CA GLY A 298 -23.28 -12.88 -26.67
C GLY A 298 -23.22 -12.10 -25.36
N VAL A 299 -24.40 -11.79 -24.80
CA VAL A 299 -24.54 -11.04 -23.53
C VAL A 299 -23.74 -11.67 -22.39
N TYR A 300 -23.78 -13.00 -22.29
CA TYR A 300 -23.06 -13.74 -21.24
C TYR A 300 -21.55 -13.49 -21.26
N PHE A 301 -20.93 -13.52 -22.45
CA PHE A 301 -19.48 -13.32 -22.63
C PHE A 301 -19.02 -11.91 -22.22
N TYR A 302 -19.76 -10.87 -22.63
CA TYR A 302 -19.45 -9.49 -22.27
C TYR A 302 -19.71 -9.22 -20.79
N LEU A 303 -20.86 -9.68 -20.28
CA LEU A 303 -21.21 -9.54 -18.86
C LEU A 303 -20.17 -10.21 -17.97
N LEU A 304 -19.73 -11.43 -18.32
CA LEU A 304 -18.69 -12.14 -17.58
C LEU A 304 -17.41 -11.32 -17.51
N SER A 305 -17.01 -10.69 -18.62
CA SER A 305 -15.78 -9.89 -18.67
C SER A 305 -15.83 -8.65 -17.76
N PHE A 306 -16.96 -7.93 -17.73
CA PHE A 306 -17.15 -6.81 -16.81
C PHE A 306 -17.22 -7.26 -15.34
N VAL A 307 -17.91 -8.38 -15.08
CA VAL A 307 -18.04 -8.94 -13.73
C VAL A 307 -16.70 -9.48 -13.21
N THR A 308 -15.88 -10.11 -14.06
CA THR A 308 -14.50 -10.52 -13.75
C THR A 308 -13.63 -9.31 -13.40
N MET A 309 -13.70 -8.23 -14.18
CA MET A 309 -12.99 -6.99 -13.82
C MET A 309 -13.47 -6.43 -12.49
N ALA A 310 -14.78 -6.41 -12.25
CA ALA A 310 -15.35 -5.88 -11.01
C ALA A 310 -14.89 -6.67 -9.77
N ILE A 311 -14.95 -8.01 -9.81
CA ILE A 311 -14.49 -8.83 -8.67
C ILE A 311 -12.98 -8.70 -8.46
N LEU A 312 -12.18 -8.59 -9.52
CA LEU A 312 -10.73 -8.37 -9.41
C LEU A 312 -10.39 -6.95 -8.91
N ALA A 313 -11.18 -5.94 -9.25
CA ALA A 313 -11.04 -4.61 -8.65
C ALA A 313 -11.35 -4.63 -7.15
N ILE A 314 -12.33 -5.44 -6.72
CA ILE A 314 -12.62 -5.67 -5.30
C ILE A 314 -11.49 -6.48 -4.64
N ALA A 315 -10.90 -7.46 -5.32
CA ALA A 315 -9.71 -8.18 -4.83
C ALA A 315 -8.53 -7.22 -4.59
N ALA A 316 -8.26 -6.29 -5.52
CA ALA A 316 -7.25 -5.25 -5.33
C ALA A 316 -7.54 -4.36 -4.11
N ASN A 317 -8.82 -4.13 -3.78
CA ASN A 317 -9.21 -3.41 -2.57
C ASN A 317 -8.74 -4.12 -1.29
N THR A 318 -8.65 -5.45 -1.28
CA THR A 318 -8.08 -6.22 -0.15
C THR A 318 -6.64 -5.79 0.14
N GLY A 319 -5.82 -5.57 -0.91
CA GLY A 319 -4.46 -5.05 -0.75
C GLY A 319 -4.45 -3.63 -0.20
N PHE A 320 -5.30 -2.73 -0.72
CA PHE A 320 -5.42 -1.35 -0.25
C PHE A 320 -5.96 -1.23 1.18
N ALA A 321 -6.72 -2.23 1.66
CA ALA A 321 -7.15 -2.31 3.05
C ALA A 321 -6.07 -2.92 3.96
N GLY A 322 -5.41 -4.00 3.52
CA GLY A 322 -4.48 -4.78 4.33
C GLY A 322 -3.09 -4.13 4.51
N PHE A 323 -2.47 -3.65 3.43
CA PHE A 323 -1.11 -3.09 3.48
C PHE A 323 -0.99 -1.91 4.45
N PRO A 324 -1.87 -0.89 4.42
CA PRO A 324 -1.70 0.27 5.31
C PRO A 324 -1.89 -0.11 6.79
N GLN A 325 -2.76 -1.08 7.09
CA GLN A 325 -3.00 -1.56 8.44
C GLN A 325 -1.80 -2.36 8.97
N LEU A 326 -1.20 -3.22 8.13
CA LEU A 326 0.03 -3.94 8.44
C LEU A 326 1.21 -2.97 8.63
N ALA A 327 1.40 -2.03 7.70
CA ALA A 327 2.46 -1.03 7.78
C ALA A 327 2.35 -0.16 9.04
N SER A 328 1.13 0.24 9.42
CA SER A 328 0.86 0.92 10.69
C SER A 328 1.26 0.04 11.88
N THR A 329 0.91 -1.25 11.87
CA THR A 329 1.23 -2.17 12.96
C THR A 329 2.75 -2.35 13.11
N MET A 330 3.46 -2.52 12.00
CA MET A 330 4.93 -2.59 11.99
C MET A 330 5.59 -1.26 12.39
N ALA A 331 4.97 -0.13 12.08
CA ALA A 331 5.44 1.19 12.51
C ALA A 331 5.26 1.41 14.03
N ARG A 332 4.19 0.87 14.64
CA ARG A 332 4.01 0.89 16.11
C ARG A 332 5.12 0.12 16.80
N ASP A 333 5.52 -1.00 16.21
CA ASP A 333 6.66 -1.81 16.65
C ASP A 333 8.03 -1.21 16.29
N GLN A 334 8.07 0.02 15.74
CA GLN A 334 9.27 0.77 15.39
C GLN A 334 10.11 0.14 14.25
N TRP A 335 9.51 -0.73 13.44
CA TRP A 335 10.16 -1.33 12.27
C TRP A 335 9.98 -0.52 10.98
N MET A 336 9.00 0.38 10.95
CA MET A 336 8.72 1.24 9.79
C MET A 336 8.72 2.73 10.18
N PRO A 337 8.88 3.65 9.20
CA PRO A 337 8.77 5.08 9.43
C PRO A 337 7.51 5.51 10.19
N ARG A 338 7.63 6.46 11.13
CA ARG A 338 6.49 6.92 11.94
C ARG A 338 5.36 7.53 11.10
N MET A 339 5.63 7.95 9.86
CA MET A 339 4.62 8.41 8.90
C MET A 339 3.53 7.37 8.59
N PHE A 340 3.76 6.07 8.80
CA PHE A 340 2.73 5.04 8.62
C PHE A 340 1.75 4.97 9.81
N LEU A 341 2.03 5.65 10.93
CA LEU A 341 1.11 5.76 12.07
C LEU A 341 0.04 6.82 11.88
N SER A 342 0.32 7.85 11.07
CA SER A 342 -0.60 8.96 10.88
C SER A 342 -1.82 8.52 10.07
N ARG A 343 -3.00 8.67 10.66
CA ARG A 343 -4.28 8.61 9.94
C ARG A 343 -4.56 10.00 9.37
N GLY A 344 -4.93 10.08 8.10
CA GLY A 344 -5.31 11.35 7.48
C GLY A 344 -6.72 11.80 7.88
N ASP A 345 -7.17 12.91 7.31
CA ASP A 345 -8.49 13.54 7.55
C ASP A 345 -9.70 12.60 7.38
N ARG A 346 -9.53 11.51 6.64
CA ARG A 346 -10.54 10.46 6.40
C ARG A 346 -10.43 9.26 7.35
N LEU A 347 -9.57 9.32 8.37
CA LEU A 347 -9.23 8.24 9.30
C LEU A 347 -8.54 7.03 8.64
N VAL A 348 -8.03 7.20 7.42
CA VAL A 348 -7.33 6.18 6.65
C VAL A 348 -5.82 6.41 6.71
N TYR A 349 -5.02 5.34 6.70
CA TYR A 349 -3.56 5.39 6.63
C TYR A 349 -3.08 5.77 5.21
N GLN A 350 -3.20 7.05 4.85
CA GLN A 350 -2.94 7.59 3.51
C GLN A 350 -1.56 7.23 2.96
N ASN A 351 -0.52 7.32 3.77
CA ASN A 351 0.85 7.00 3.36
C ASN A 351 1.01 5.54 2.95
N GLY A 352 0.31 4.62 3.62
CA GLY A 352 0.28 3.21 3.24
C GLY A 352 -0.35 2.99 1.86
N ILE A 353 -1.48 3.65 1.58
CA ILE A 353 -2.18 3.56 0.30
C ILE A 353 -1.34 4.10 -0.85
N LEU A 354 -0.70 5.26 -0.65
CA LEU A 354 0.14 5.89 -1.68
C LEU A 354 1.36 5.05 -2.01
N VAL A 355 2.04 4.51 -0.99
CA VAL A 355 3.21 3.64 -1.17
C VAL A 355 2.82 2.35 -1.88
N LEU A 356 1.74 1.69 -1.45
CA LEU A 356 1.21 0.50 -2.11
C LEU A 356 0.87 0.77 -3.59
N GLY A 357 0.09 1.83 -3.86
CA GLY A 357 -0.31 2.19 -5.21
C GLY A 357 0.89 2.50 -6.10
N GLY A 358 1.89 3.19 -5.58
CA GLY A 358 3.14 3.47 -6.29
C GLY A 358 3.90 2.21 -6.68
N PHE A 359 4.08 1.27 -5.75
CA PHE A 359 4.75 -0.01 -6.05
C PHE A 359 3.92 -0.90 -6.97
N ALA A 360 2.59 -0.95 -6.83
CA ALA A 360 1.72 -1.70 -7.72
C ALA A 360 1.80 -1.16 -9.16
N ILE A 361 1.75 0.17 -9.34
CA ILE A 361 1.93 0.81 -10.66
C ILE A 361 3.31 0.52 -11.23
N LEU A 362 4.37 0.59 -10.42
CA LEU A 362 5.73 0.26 -10.83
C LEU A 362 5.83 -1.18 -11.36
N LEU A 363 5.24 -2.15 -10.65
CA LEU A 363 5.21 -3.55 -11.09
C LEU A 363 4.40 -3.72 -12.38
N ILE A 364 3.23 -3.09 -12.50
CA ILE A 364 2.42 -3.13 -13.72
C ILE A 364 3.22 -2.63 -14.93
N ILE A 365 3.95 -1.51 -14.78
CA ILE A 365 4.77 -0.94 -15.85
C ILE A 365 5.96 -1.86 -16.18
N LEU A 366 6.68 -2.34 -15.16
CA LEU A 366 7.87 -3.19 -15.32
C LEU A 366 7.54 -4.49 -16.07
N PHE A 367 6.40 -5.11 -15.72
CA PHE A 367 5.93 -6.35 -16.33
C PHE A 367 5.01 -6.12 -17.54
N LYS A 368 4.89 -4.88 -18.02
CA LYS A 368 4.08 -4.50 -19.20
C LYS A 368 2.62 -4.97 -19.13
N GLY A 369 2.04 -5.01 -17.92
CA GLY A 369 0.68 -5.47 -17.68
C GLY A 369 0.47 -6.98 -17.90
N ASN A 370 1.53 -7.79 -17.96
CA ASN A 370 1.45 -9.23 -18.15
C ASN A 370 1.20 -9.95 -16.82
N THR A 371 -0.01 -10.49 -16.66
CA THR A 371 -0.41 -11.24 -15.47
C THR A 371 0.41 -12.51 -15.25
N ALA A 372 0.72 -13.27 -16.31
CA ALA A 372 1.46 -14.53 -16.22
C ALA A 372 2.89 -14.33 -15.67
N ALA A 373 3.48 -13.15 -15.89
CA ALA A 373 4.78 -12.80 -15.35
C ALA A 373 4.72 -12.29 -13.89
N LEU A 374 3.57 -11.78 -13.44
CA LEU A 374 3.38 -11.29 -12.06
C LEU A 374 3.01 -12.41 -11.07
N ILE A 375 2.20 -13.38 -11.50
CA ILE A 375 1.71 -14.49 -10.66
C ILE A 375 2.83 -15.31 -9.98
N PRO A 376 3.95 -15.64 -10.64
CA PRO A 376 5.08 -16.34 -10.00
C PRO A 376 5.60 -15.68 -8.74
N LEU A 377 5.63 -14.34 -8.71
CA LEU A 377 6.12 -13.57 -7.56
C LEU A 377 5.15 -13.71 -6.37
N TYR A 378 3.86 -13.81 -6.66
CA TYR A 378 2.79 -13.78 -5.67
C TYR A 378 2.78 -15.03 -4.79
N ALA A 379 2.95 -16.22 -5.40
CA ALA A 379 2.92 -17.49 -4.67
C ALA A 379 3.99 -17.57 -3.55
N VAL A 380 5.20 -17.05 -3.78
CA VAL A 380 6.30 -17.14 -2.81
C VAL A 380 5.95 -16.43 -1.49
N GLY A 381 5.40 -15.21 -1.57
CA GLY A 381 5.05 -14.41 -0.40
C GLY A 381 3.93 -15.05 0.44
N VAL A 382 2.83 -15.42 -0.22
CA VAL A 382 1.67 -16.05 0.44
C VAL A 382 2.07 -17.33 1.14
N TYR A 383 2.72 -18.26 0.42
CA TYR A 383 3.06 -19.57 0.99
C TYR A 383 4.10 -19.45 2.12
N MET A 384 5.01 -18.48 2.07
CA MET A 384 5.92 -18.21 3.19
C MET A 384 5.14 -17.72 4.43
N SER A 385 4.11 -16.88 4.23
CA SER A 385 3.21 -16.45 5.31
C SER A 385 2.42 -17.64 5.90
N PHE A 386 1.97 -18.57 5.05
CA PHE A 386 1.28 -19.79 5.47
C PHE A 386 2.20 -20.68 6.29
N THR A 387 3.42 -20.92 5.82
CA THR A 387 4.41 -21.70 6.56
C THR A 387 4.64 -21.13 7.95
N ILE A 388 4.85 -19.81 8.07
CA ILE A 388 5.07 -19.16 9.36
C ILE A 388 3.84 -19.32 10.27
N ALA A 389 2.63 -19.14 9.74
CA ALA A 389 1.41 -19.31 10.51
C ALA A 389 1.22 -20.75 11.01
N MET A 390 1.51 -21.75 10.17
CA MET A 390 1.43 -23.18 10.53
C MET A 390 2.47 -23.56 11.58
N VAL A 391 3.73 -23.13 11.41
CA VAL A 391 4.80 -23.38 12.38
C VAL A 391 4.48 -22.71 13.73
N SER A 392 3.94 -21.49 13.71
CA SER A 392 3.46 -20.82 14.93
C SER A 392 2.35 -21.60 15.61
N LEU A 393 1.39 -22.17 14.85
CA LEU A 393 0.33 -22.99 15.42
C LEU A 393 0.88 -24.26 16.08
N VAL A 394 1.82 -24.95 15.43
CA VAL A 394 2.52 -26.12 16.00
C VAL A 394 3.22 -25.73 17.30
N LYS A 395 4.03 -24.67 17.30
CA LYS A 395 4.77 -24.24 18.51
C LYS A 395 3.83 -23.85 19.65
N LYS A 396 2.77 -23.09 19.35
CA LYS A 396 1.78 -22.67 20.36
C LYS A 396 1.08 -23.88 20.98
N ARG A 397 0.67 -24.85 20.15
CA ARG A 397 -0.01 -26.07 20.61
C ARG A 397 0.92 -27.05 21.30
N TRP A 398 2.21 -27.06 20.94
CA TRP A 398 3.24 -27.80 21.64
C TRP A 398 3.49 -27.26 23.05
N ALA A 399 3.41 -25.94 23.24
CA ALA A 399 3.61 -25.31 24.56
C ALA A 399 2.40 -25.44 25.51
N GLN A 400 1.21 -25.76 25.00
CA GLN A 400 -0.01 -25.91 25.80
C GLN A 400 -0.19 -27.36 26.27
N ASN A 401 -0.45 -27.58 27.58
CA ASN A 401 -0.43 -28.91 28.20
C ASN A 401 -1.79 -29.61 28.39
N ALA A 402 -2.91 -29.07 27.91
CA ALA A 402 -4.23 -29.56 28.37
C ALA A 402 -5.29 -29.66 27.26
N ASP A 403 -5.11 -30.53 26.26
CA ASP A 403 -6.21 -30.81 25.32
C ASP A 403 -6.06 -32.10 24.51
N GLY A 404 -7.13 -32.92 24.41
CA GLY A 404 -7.15 -34.17 23.62
C GLY A 404 -7.00 -33.95 22.11
N ARG A 405 -7.27 -32.72 21.62
CA ARG A 405 -7.05 -32.30 20.23
C ARG A 405 -5.62 -31.81 19.95
N ARG A 406 -4.71 -31.84 20.93
CA ARG A 406 -3.32 -31.36 20.78
C ARG A 406 -2.57 -32.11 19.69
N VAL A 407 -2.63 -33.45 19.70
CA VAL A 407 -1.88 -34.31 18.77
C VAL A 407 -2.38 -34.12 17.33
N THR A 408 -3.69 -34.08 17.13
CA THR A 408 -4.28 -33.90 15.79
C THR A 408 -3.94 -32.54 15.20
N THR A 409 -3.99 -31.46 15.99
CA THR A 409 -3.55 -30.12 15.57
C THR A 409 -2.07 -30.09 15.21
N ILE A 410 -1.21 -30.70 16.04
CA ILE A 410 0.25 -30.73 15.78
C ILE A 410 0.56 -31.49 14.49
N ILE A 411 -0.06 -32.65 14.28
CA ILE A 411 0.13 -33.45 13.07
C ILE A 411 -0.36 -32.69 11.84
N THR A 412 -1.59 -32.14 11.89
CA THR A 412 -2.18 -31.43 10.74
C THR A 412 -1.45 -30.12 10.42
N ALA A 413 -1.13 -29.31 11.44
CA ALA A 413 -0.37 -28.07 11.22
C ALA A 413 1.09 -28.35 10.83
N GLY A 414 1.70 -29.42 11.35
CA GLY A 414 3.04 -29.87 10.96
C GLY A 414 3.12 -30.30 9.51
N LEU A 415 2.19 -31.16 9.07
CA LEU A 415 2.02 -31.50 7.66
C LEU A 415 1.76 -30.25 6.80
N GLY A 416 1.00 -29.27 7.31
CA GLY A 416 0.75 -27.99 6.62
C GLY A 416 1.98 -27.15 6.45
N ALA A 417 2.82 -27.06 7.49
CA ALA A 417 4.11 -26.41 7.41
C ALA A 417 5.00 -27.08 6.35
N VAL A 418 5.07 -28.42 6.32
CA VAL A 418 5.86 -29.16 5.33
C VAL A 418 5.35 -28.93 3.91
N LEU A 419 4.04 -29.08 3.67
CA LEU A 419 3.44 -28.89 2.36
C LEU A 419 3.64 -27.47 1.83
N THR A 420 3.34 -26.46 2.65
CA THR A 420 3.51 -25.04 2.24
C THR A 420 4.97 -24.69 2.00
N THR A 421 5.89 -25.20 2.83
CA THR A 421 7.34 -25.04 2.63
C THR A 421 7.79 -25.67 1.31
N ALA A 422 7.32 -26.88 1.01
CA ALA A 422 7.61 -27.54 -0.25
C ALA A 422 7.12 -26.70 -1.44
N VAL A 423 5.91 -26.11 -1.36
CA VAL A 423 5.41 -25.20 -2.41
C VAL A 423 6.31 -23.96 -2.57
N VAL A 424 6.81 -23.37 -1.48
CA VAL A 424 7.77 -22.25 -1.55
C VAL A 424 9.04 -22.67 -2.30
N PHE A 425 9.66 -23.78 -1.91
CA PHE A 425 10.89 -24.27 -2.56
C PHE A 425 10.67 -24.60 -4.03
N ILE A 426 9.59 -25.32 -4.35
CA ILE A 426 9.23 -25.63 -5.73
C ILE A 426 9.05 -24.34 -6.53
N SER A 427 8.35 -23.35 -5.98
CA SER A 427 8.10 -22.09 -6.67
C SER A 427 9.38 -21.29 -6.90
N VAL A 428 10.25 -21.19 -5.90
CA VAL A 428 11.53 -20.48 -6.02
C VAL A 428 12.45 -21.16 -7.04
N ILE A 429 12.59 -22.49 -6.98
CA ILE A 429 13.50 -23.24 -7.87
C ILE A 429 12.97 -23.23 -9.30
N THR A 430 11.70 -23.58 -9.49
CA THR A 430 11.16 -23.81 -10.82
C THR A 430 10.90 -22.53 -11.60
N LYS A 431 10.63 -21.42 -10.90
CA LYS A 431 10.30 -20.11 -11.47
C LYS A 431 11.36 -19.05 -11.21
N PHE A 432 12.57 -19.45 -10.83
CA PHE A 432 13.67 -18.52 -10.60
C PHE A 432 13.90 -17.62 -11.82
N THR A 433 13.90 -18.19 -13.02
CA THR A 433 14.08 -17.48 -14.29
C THR A 433 12.87 -16.67 -14.74
N GLU A 434 11.69 -16.94 -14.18
CA GLU A 434 10.43 -16.27 -14.53
C GLU A 434 10.13 -15.05 -13.64
N GLY A 435 11.00 -14.76 -12.65
CA GLY A 435 10.90 -13.58 -11.80
C GLY A 435 10.78 -13.86 -10.30
N ALA A 436 10.70 -15.12 -9.86
CA ALA A 436 10.64 -15.45 -8.42
C ALA A 436 11.86 -14.93 -7.64
N TRP A 437 13.00 -14.75 -8.31
CA TRP A 437 14.21 -14.15 -7.73
C TRP A 437 13.98 -12.75 -7.14
N ILE A 438 13.02 -11.98 -7.69
CA ILE A 438 12.70 -10.62 -7.22
C ILE A 438 12.24 -10.68 -5.76
N VAL A 439 11.41 -11.64 -5.40
CA VAL A 439 10.91 -11.79 -4.02
C VAL A 439 12.02 -12.27 -3.09
N VAL A 440 12.85 -13.20 -3.56
CA VAL A 440 14.02 -13.71 -2.82
C VAL A 440 15.01 -12.59 -2.49
N VAL A 441 15.14 -11.58 -3.34
CA VAL A 441 15.98 -10.39 -3.10
C VAL A 441 15.24 -9.31 -2.30
N ALA A 442 13.96 -9.09 -2.59
CA ALA A 442 13.16 -8.05 -1.95
C ALA A 442 13.00 -8.28 -0.44
N ILE A 443 12.78 -9.52 0.00
CA ILE A 443 12.60 -9.84 1.42
C ILE A 443 13.86 -9.45 2.24
N PRO A 444 15.08 -9.93 1.94
CA PRO A 444 16.29 -9.49 2.63
C PRO A 444 16.51 -7.97 2.61
N LEU A 445 16.24 -7.31 1.47
CA LEU A 445 16.37 -5.86 1.35
C LEU A 445 15.40 -5.11 2.27
N MET A 446 14.13 -5.54 2.33
CA MET A 446 13.13 -4.99 3.25
C MET A 446 13.53 -5.24 4.71
N LEU A 447 14.02 -6.44 5.04
CA LEU A 447 14.51 -6.75 6.39
C LEU A 447 15.70 -5.88 6.80
N TRP A 448 16.62 -5.59 5.87
CA TRP A 448 17.70 -4.64 6.09
C TRP A 448 17.16 -3.23 6.35
N GLY A 449 16.21 -2.77 5.53
CA GLY A 449 15.53 -1.49 5.71
C GLY A 449 14.83 -1.36 7.07
N PHE A 450 14.05 -2.36 7.47
CA PHE A 450 13.35 -2.37 8.77
C PHE A 450 14.33 -2.32 9.95
N ARG A 451 15.43 -3.09 9.87
CA ARG A 451 16.47 -3.07 10.91
C ARG A 451 17.20 -1.72 10.94
N SER A 452 17.44 -1.11 9.79
CA SER A 452 18.06 0.22 9.70
C SER A 452 17.20 1.29 10.39
N VAL A 453 15.89 1.31 10.11
CA VAL A 453 14.93 2.21 10.76
C VAL A 453 14.93 2.02 12.27
N ARG A 454 14.86 0.78 12.76
CA ARG A 454 14.85 0.51 14.19
C ARG A 454 16.16 0.90 14.88
N ARG A 455 17.30 0.67 14.23
CA ARG A 455 18.61 1.10 14.75
C ARG A 455 18.68 2.62 14.87
N HIS A 456 18.22 3.35 13.84
CA HIS A 456 18.17 4.81 13.88
C HIS A 456 17.27 5.33 15.01
N TYR A 457 16.08 4.76 15.20
CA TYR A 457 15.21 5.18 16.30
C TYR A 457 15.77 4.90 17.69
N ARG A 458 16.46 3.76 17.87
CA ARG A 458 17.15 3.47 19.13
C ARG A 458 18.26 4.47 19.39
N MET A 459 19.13 4.71 18.40
CA MET A 459 20.18 5.72 18.49
C MET A 459 19.63 7.10 18.90
N VAL A 460 18.55 7.57 18.27
CA VAL A 460 17.93 8.86 18.59
C VAL A 460 17.32 8.84 20.00
N ALA A 461 16.64 7.75 20.38
CA ALA A 461 16.07 7.62 21.71
C ALA A 461 17.16 7.64 22.79
N ASP A 462 18.28 6.96 22.55
CA ASP A 462 19.41 6.89 23.49
C ASP A 462 20.09 8.26 23.64
N ILE A 463 20.29 9.01 22.54
CA ILE A 463 20.88 10.36 22.57
C ILE A 463 19.97 11.37 23.30
N LEU A 464 18.65 11.27 23.12
CA LEU A 464 17.69 12.21 23.70
C LEU A 464 17.20 11.82 25.10
N ARG A 465 17.58 10.63 25.59
CA ARG A 465 17.16 10.16 26.91
C ARG A 465 17.86 10.98 27.98
N MET A 466 17.09 11.72 28.77
CA MET A 466 17.60 12.32 30.00
C MET A 466 17.62 11.25 31.10
N GLU A 467 18.83 10.86 31.52
CA GLU A 467 19.03 9.96 32.67
C GLU A 467 18.89 10.72 34.00
N ASP A 468 19.37 11.97 34.02
CA ASP A 468 19.24 12.88 35.15
C ASP A 468 18.14 13.93 34.88
N LEU A 469 17.05 13.85 35.65
CA LEU A 469 15.91 14.78 35.58
C LEU A 469 16.08 15.99 36.50
N SER A 470 17.21 16.13 37.19
CA SER A 470 17.49 17.28 38.08
C SER A 470 17.85 18.56 37.33
N GLY A 471 18.30 18.44 36.06
CA GLY A 471 18.65 19.55 35.20
C GLY A 471 17.44 20.45 34.89
N LYS A 472 17.46 21.68 35.41
CA LYS A 472 16.43 22.69 35.12
C LYS A 472 16.78 23.53 33.90
N PRO A 473 15.80 23.94 33.08
CA PRO A 473 16.04 24.90 32.00
C PRO A 473 16.60 26.22 32.57
N THR A 474 17.65 26.76 31.94
CA THR A 474 18.24 28.05 32.31
C THR A 474 18.01 29.10 31.21
N PRO A 475 17.82 30.38 31.57
CA PRO A 475 17.73 31.46 30.59
C PRO A 475 19.00 31.54 29.75
N LYS A 476 18.86 31.73 28.44
CA LYS A 476 19.96 32.00 27.52
C LYS A 476 19.94 33.47 27.13
N GLN A 477 21.12 34.06 26.98
CA GLN A 477 21.25 35.39 26.38
C GLN A 477 20.65 35.37 24.98
N LEU A 478 19.77 36.31 24.69
CA LEU A 478 18.92 36.35 23.50
C LEU A 478 19.24 37.58 22.64
N VAL A 479 19.64 37.33 21.39
CA VAL A 479 19.87 38.36 20.37
C VAL A 479 18.83 38.19 19.28
N VAL A 480 18.00 39.20 19.06
CA VAL A 480 16.92 39.18 18.07
C VAL A 480 17.28 40.08 16.90
N ILE A 481 17.20 39.54 15.68
CA ILE A 481 17.45 40.25 14.43
C ILE A 481 16.15 40.31 13.64
N VAL A 482 15.72 41.51 13.27
CA VAL A 482 14.54 41.74 12.43
C VAL A 482 15.00 42.30 11.08
N PRO A 483 14.88 41.57 9.96
CA PRO A 483 15.10 42.13 8.64
C PRO A 483 14.05 43.20 8.31
N VAL A 484 14.51 44.42 8.00
CA VAL A 484 13.64 45.56 7.69
C VAL A 484 13.96 46.08 6.29
N ALA A 485 13.00 45.97 5.37
CA ALA A 485 13.11 46.55 4.03
C ALA A 485 12.68 48.04 4.01
N SER A 486 11.64 48.39 4.76
CA SER A 486 11.04 49.74 4.80
C SER A 486 10.28 49.93 6.10
N ILE A 487 10.12 51.16 6.59
CA ILE A 487 9.26 51.46 7.74
C ILE A 487 7.78 51.44 7.28
N ASN A 488 7.01 50.47 7.77
CA ASN A 488 5.58 50.30 7.49
C ASN A 488 4.87 49.58 8.69
N GLN A 489 3.55 49.37 8.59
CA GLN A 489 2.76 48.75 9.67
C GLN A 489 3.18 47.31 9.99
N MET A 490 3.65 46.55 8.99
CA MET A 490 4.16 45.20 9.18
C MET A 490 5.47 45.24 9.99
N THR A 491 6.42 46.11 9.62
CA THR A 491 7.67 46.31 10.35
C THR A 491 7.41 46.75 11.79
N MET A 492 6.47 47.67 12.02
CA MET A 492 6.08 48.08 13.36
C MET A 492 5.56 46.88 14.18
N GLY A 493 4.62 46.11 13.62
CA GLY A 493 4.05 44.94 14.32
C GLY A 493 5.10 43.87 14.65
N VAL A 494 6.04 43.62 13.74
CA VAL A 494 7.13 42.65 13.94
C VAL A 494 8.14 43.13 14.97
N LEU A 495 8.51 44.42 14.97
CA LEU A 495 9.39 45.00 15.98
C LEU A 495 8.73 45.01 17.36
N SER A 496 7.44 45.31 17.46
CA SER A 496 6.69 45.18 18.73
C SER A 496 6.70 43.74 19.25
N THR A 497 6.50 42.76 18.37
CA THR A 497 6.59 41.34 18.74
C THR A 497 7.99 40.96 19.23
N ALA A 498 9.03 41.44 18.54
CA ALA A 498 10.42 41.23 18.93
C ALA A 498 10.76 41.88 20.28
N LEU A 499 10.25 43.09 20.56
CA LEU A 499 10.40 43.76 21.85
C LEU A 499 9.75 42.99 23.00
N SER A 500 8.58 42.36 22.76
CA SER A 500 7.89 41.54 23.76
C SER A 500 8.67 40.28 24.15
N MET A 501 9.66 39.85 23.36
CA MET A 501 10.56 38.74 23.71
C MET A 501 11.58 39.12 24.80
N ASN A 502 11.66 40.42 25.15
CA ASN A 502 12.65 41.00 26.06
C ASN A 502 14.10 40.54 25.78
N PRO A 503 14.60 40.69 24.54
CA PRO A 503 15.94 40.27 24.17
C PRO A 503 17.01 41.15 24.82
N ASP A 504 18.20 40.59 25.05
CA ASP A 504 19.37 41.35 25.49
C ASP A 504 19.81 42.35 24.40
N GLU A 505 19.71 41.95 23.13
CA GLU A 505 19.94 42.85 22.00
C GLU A 505 18.86 42.68 20.92
N LEU A 506 18.30 43.80 20.46
CA LEU A 506 17.36 43.85 19.34
C LEU A 506 17.93 44.68 18.20
N LEU A 507 18.21 44.02 17.07
CA LEU A 507 18.80 44.61 15.88
C LEU A 507 17.78 44.68 14.74
N ALA A 508 17.46 45.89 14.27
CA ALA A 508 16.74 46.10 13.03
C ALA A 508 17.74 46.13 11.87
N LEU A 509 17.81 45.06 11.08
CA LEU A 509 18.80 44.90 10.01
C LEU A 509 18.23 45.37 8.68
N HIS A 510 18.82 46.44 8.14
CA HIS A 510 18.50 46.96 6.81
C HIS A 510 19.68 46.75 5.84
N ILE A 511 19.42 46.27 4.63
CA ILE A 511 20.44 46.18 3.58
C ILE A 511 20.24 47.32 2.59
N ALA A 512 21.11 48.31 2.65
CA ALA A 512 21.10 49.42 1.70
C ALA A 512 21.73 48.99 0.37
N THR A 513 21.02 49.23 -0.72
CA THR A 513 21.48 48.90 -2.09
C THR A 513 22.12 50.10 -2.81
N SER A 514 22.04 51.28 -2.22
CA SER A 514 22.72 52.50 -2.65
C SER A 514 22.93 53.44 -1.45
N PRO A 515 23.91 54.36 -1.50
CA PRO A 515 24.12 55.37 -0.45
C PRO A 515 22.89 56.22 -0.18
N GLU A 516 22.09 56.55 -1.21
CA GLU A 516 20.87 57.35 -1.06
C GLU A 516 19.82 56.61 -0.24
N ARG A 517 19.68 55.28 -0.43
CA ARG A 517 18.74 54.46 0.34
C ARG A 517 19.15 54.29 1.80
N GLU A 518 20.44 54.23 2.07
CA GLU A 518 20.96 54.26 3.45
C GLU A 518 20.61 55.56 4.15
N GLN A 519 20.87 56.71 3.50
CA GLN A 519 20.51 58.02 4.04
C GLN A 519 19.00 58.11 4.27
N GLN A 520 18.19 57.74 3.27
CA GLN A 520 16.73 57.78 3.38
C GLN A 520 16.21 56.91 4.54
N MET A 521 16.72 55.69 4.70
CA MET A 521 16.30 54.83 5.82
C MET A 521 16.74 55.42 7.16
N THR A 522 17.98 55.92 7.25
CA THR A 522 18.53 56.48 8.49
C THR A 522 17.77 57.73 8.94
N GLU A 523 17.43 58.62 8.00
CA GLU A 523 16.62 59.82 8.29
C GLU A 523 15.20 59.45 8.70
N ARG A 524 14.52 58.57 7.95
CA ARG A 524 13.17 58.11 8.31
C ARG A 524 13.14 57.38 9.64
N TRP A 525 14.19 56.63 9.99
CA TRP A 525 14.30 55.96 11.28
C TRP A 525 14.48 56.95 12.43
N LYS A 526 15.30 57.99 12.25
CA LYS A 526 15.44 59.09 13.21
C LYS A 526 14.14 59.85 13.41
N GLN A 527 13.39 60.11 12.33
CA GLN A 527 12.08 60.76 12.40
C GLN A 527 11.04 59.89 13.12
N TRP A 528 11.03 58.58 12.84
CA TRP A 528 10.11 57.65 13.48
C TRP A 528 10.42 57.44 14.96
N ASN A 529 11.70 57.50 15.34
CA ASN A 529 12.21 57.42 16.71
C ASN A 529 11.58 56.27 17.53
N PRO A 530 11.75 54.99 17.11
CA PRO A 530 11.20 53.85 17.83
C PRO A 530 11.91 53.63 19.19
N ASP A 531 11.39 52.69 20.00
CA ASP A 531 11.93 52.32 21.31
C ASP A 531 13.47 52.23 21.29
N SER A 532 14.13 52.87 22.26
CA SER A 532 15.60 52.99 22.33
C SER A 532 16.34 51.67 22.41
N ARG A 533 15.65 50.57 22.75
CA ARG A 533 16.21 49.21 22.73
C ARG A 533 16.43 48.67 21.32
N ILE A 534 15.77 49.24 20.30
CA ILE A 534 15.91 48.81 18.90
C ILE A 534 17.12 49.52 18.27
N LYS A 535 18.19 48.77 18.00
CA LYS A 535 19.37 49.29 17.30
C LYS A 535 19.22 49.08 15.79
N LEU A 536 19.18 50.17 15.01
CA LEU A 536 19.24 50.08 13.54
C LEU A 536 20.65 49.72 13.09
N VAL A 537 20.77 48.65 12.29
CA VAL A 537 22.01 48.26 11.62
C VAL A 537 21.79 48.35 10.12
N VAL A 538 22.54 49.22 9.45
CA VAL A 538 22.52 49.35 8.00
C VAL A 538 23.77 48.71 7.41
N VAL A 539 23.61 47.76 6.49
CA VAL A 539 24.71 47.11 5.78
C VAL A 539 24.63 47.48 4.31
N GLN A 540 25.69 48.08 3.77
CA GLN A 540 25.76 48.41 2.36
C GLN A 540 25.99 47.15 1.50
N SER A 541 25.25 47.06 0.40
CA SER A 541 25.40 46.01 -0.61
C SER A 541 26.08 46.54 -1.86
N GLN A 542 27.29 46.02 -2.13
CA GLN A 542 28.10 46.40 -3.30
C GLN A 542 27.50 45.95 -4.64
N TYR A 543 26.64 44.93 -4.65
CA TYR A 543 26.11 44.31 -5.88
C TYR A 543 24.60 44.44 -6.01
N ARG A 544 23.98 45.39 -5.27
CA ARG A 544 22.51 45.56 -5.17
C ARG A 544 21.75 44.30 -4.76
N ALA A 545 22.44 43.28 -4.24
CA ALA A 545 21.87 42.05 -3.74
C ALA A 545 21.47 42.22 -2.27
N VAL A 546 20.25 41.85 -1.88
CA VAL A 546 19.77 42.00 -0.49
C VAL A 546 20.01 40.74 0.33
N LEU A 547 19.70 39.57 -0.23
CA LEU A 547 19.71 38.30 0.50
C LEU A 547 21.13 37.87 0.95
N ARG A 548 22.12 37.94 0.04
CA ARG A 548 23.48 37.45 0.31
C ARG A 548 24.24 38.27 1.38
N PRO A 549 24.18 39.61 1.41
CA PRO A 549 24.77 40.39 2.50
C PRO A 549 24.06 40.17 3.84
N MET A 550 22.73 40.08 3.82
CA MET A 550 21.93 39.80 5.02
C MET A 550 22.31 38.46 5.66
N VAL A 551 22.34 37.38 4.86
CA VAL A 551 22.76 36.06 5.35
C VAL A 551 24.18 36.10 5.89
N ARG A 552 25.11 36.78 5.20
CA ARG A 552 26.50 36.92 5.68
C ARG A 552 26.60 37.64 7.02
N TYR A 553 25.84 38.71 7.21
CA TYR A 553 25.82 39.46 8.46
C TYR A 553 25.24 38.64 9.61
N ILE A 554 24.11 37.97 9.37
CA ILE A 554 23.47 37.08 10.35
C ILE A 554 24.41 35.90 10.70
N ASP A 555 25.05 35.29 9.70
CA ASP A 555 26.03 34.21 9.91
C ASP A 555 27.22 34.73 10.75
N HIS A 556 27.72 35.93 10.48
CA HIS A 556 28.80 36.56 11.26
C HIS A 556 28.40 36.77 12.72
N LEU A 557 27.23 37.39 12.97
CA LEU A 557 26.71 37.56 14.32
C LEU A 557 26.51 36.22 15.03
N SER A 558 25.97 35.21 14.34
CA SER A 558 25.73 33.88 14.93
C SER A 558 27.00 33.17 15.39
N ARG A 559 28.19 33.56 14.89
CA ARG A 559 29.49 33.03 15.34
C ARG A 559 30.01 33.71 16.60
N LEU A 560 29.54 34.92 16.90
CA LEU A 560 29.92 35.66 18.10
C LEU A 560 29.16 35.17 19.34
N PHE A 561 28.02 34.52 19.14
CA PHE A 561 27.17 34.01 20.22
C PHE A 561 27.12 32.47 20.22
N ALA A 562 26.85 31.88 21.40
CA ALA A 562 26.65 30.44 21.49
C ALA A 562 25.41 29.98 20.69
N PRO A 563 25.36 28.72 20.21
CA PRO A 563 24.24 28.21 19.42
C PRO A 563 22.87 28.39 20.09
N GLY A 564 21.89 28.86 19.31
CA GLY A 564 20.51 29.04 19.76
C GLY A 564 20.26 30.33 20.56
N ARG A 565 21.22 31.26 20.56
CA ARG A 565 21.07 32.60 21.15
C ARG A 565 20.58 33.66 20.14
N VAL A 566 20.82 33.44 18.85
CA VAL A 566 20.39 34.36 17.79
C VAL A 566 19.04 33.90 17.23
N ILE A 567 18.05 34.78 17.27
CA ILE A 567 16.73 34.57 16.67
C ILE A 567 16.52 35.58 15.53
N VAL A 568 16.22 35.07 14.33
CA VAL A 568 15.83 35.91 13.19
C VAL A 568 14.31 35.93 13.11
N VAL A 569 13.71 37.10 13.27
CA VAL A 569 12.25 37.29 13.20
C VAL A 569 11.88 37.77 11.81
N ILE A 570 11.27 36.89 11.02
CA ILE A 570 10.91 37.13 9.63
C ILE A 570 9.44 37.56 9.55
N PRO A 571 9.13 38.76 9.01
CA PRO A 571 7.76 39.15 8.73
C PRO A 571 7.20 38.34 7.55
N GLU A 572 5.98 37.80 7.70
CA GLU A 572 5.29 37.10 6.61
C GLU A 572 3.91 37.70 6.33
N LEU A 573 3.66 38.12 5.09
CA LEU A 573 2.36 38.66 4.68
C LEU A 573 1.37 37.53 4.40
N LEU A 574 0.28 37.50 5.16
CA LEU A 574 -0.85 36.60 4.88
C LEU A 574 -1.87 37.30 3.99
N VAL A 575 -1.96 36.86 2.74
CA VAL A 575 -2.94 37.32 1.75
C VAL A 575 -4.20 36.44 1.75
N GLU A 576 -5.33 36.99 1.33
CA GLU A 576 -6.61 36.27 1.32
C GLU A 576 -6.68 35.20 0.23
N LYS A 577 -6.16 35.49 -0.98
CA LYS A 577 -6.25 34.56 -2.12
C LYS A 577 -4.89 33.93 -2.39
N ARG A 578 -4.84 32.59 -2.47
CA ARG A 578 -3.58 31.83 -2.68
C ARG A 578 -2.73 32.26 -3.88
N TRP A 579 -3.33 32.77 -4.96
CA TRP A 579 -2.57 33.27 -6.11
C TRP A 579 -1.80 34.57 -5.80
N GLN A 580 -2.26 35.37 -4.84
CA GLN A 580 -1.58 36.59 -4.39
C GLN A 580 -0.26 36.27 -3.67
N ASN A 581 -0.09 35.06 -3.13
CA ASN A 581 1.19 34.62 -2.55
C ASN A 581 2.31 34.59 -3.58
N ILE A 582 1.98 34.32 -4.85
CA ILE A 582 2.96 34.32 -5.95
C ILE A 582 3.50 35.74 -6.19
N LEU A 583 2.78 36.78 -5.80
CA LEU A 583 3.16 38.18 -6.07
C LEU A 583 3.92 38.85 -4.91
N HIS A 584 3.81 38.34 -3.68
CA HIS A 584 4.16 39.13 -2.49
C HIS A 584 5.11 38.47 -1.46
N ASN A 585 5.70 37.29 -1.71
CA ASN A 585 6.42 36.57 -0.65
C ASN A 585 7.68 35.78 -1.07
N HIS A 586 8.55 36.32 -1.93
CA HIS A 586 9.75 35.58 -2.37
C HIS A 586 10.95 35.70 -1.41
N MET A 587 11.11 36.82 -0.71
CA MET A 587 12.29 37.08 0.13
C MET A 587 12.20 36.42 1.51
N GLY A 588 11.03 36.46 2.16
CA GLY A 588 10.80 35.81 3.45
C GLY A 588 10.97 34.29 3.36
N PHE A 589 10.33 33.68 2.37
CA PHE A 589 10.47 32.24 2.08
C PHE A 589 11.92 31.84 1.75
N ALA A 590 12.65 32.62 0.95
CA ALA A 590 14.05 32.34 0.64
C ALA A 590 14.94 32.43 1.89
N LEU A 591 14.71 33.40 2.76
CA LEU A 591 15.45 33.56 4.01
C LEU A 591 15.14 32.41 4.99
N GLU A 592 13.87 32.04 5.14
CA GLU A 592 13.44 30.87 5.92
C GLU A 592 14.13 29.59 5.42
N ALA A 593 14.05 29.32 4.12
CA ALA A 593 14.63 28.14 3.50
C ALA A 593 16.15 28.06 3.70
N ILE A 594 16.87 29.19 3.73
CA ILE A 594 18.31 29.21 3.99
C ILE A 594 18.61 29.03 5.49
N MET A 595 17.86 29.70 6.36
CA MET A 595 18.14 29.76 7.79
C MET A 595 17.78 28.48 8.53
N VAL A 596 16.76 27.73 8.07
CA VAL A 596 16.38 26.43 8.67
C VAL A 596 17.51 25.41 8.67
N PHE A 597 18.46 25.51 7.73
CA PHE A 597 19.64 24.61 7.68
C PHE A 597 20.81 25.08 8.55
N ARG A 598 20.72 26.24 9.22
CA ARG A 598 21.77 26.77 10.11
C ARG A 598 21.55 26.28 11.54
N ARG A 599 22.50 25.52 12.08
CA ARG A 599 22.39 24.89 13.41
C ARG A 599 22.40 25.87 14.60
N SER A 600 22.90 27.09 14.40
CA SER A 600 23.11 28.09 15.46
C SER A 600 22.02 29.17 15.55
N ILE A 601 21.11 29.24 14.58
CA ILE A 601 20.14 30.32 14.44
C ILE A 601 18.73 29.74 14.57
N ALA A 602 17.91 30.33 15.43
CA ALA A 602 16.48 30.05 15.46
C ALA A 602 15.73 31.04 14.56
N VAL A 603 14.69 30.57 13.89
CA VAL A 603 13.85 31.38 13.00
C VAL A 603 12.46 31.50 13.61
N MET A 604 11.96 32.72 13.70
CA MET A 604 10.60 33.02 14.15
C MET A 604 9.86 33.73 13.02
N ILE A 605 8.67 33.25 12.68
CA ILE A 605 7.84 33.86 11.65
C ILE A 605 6.72 34.64 12.32
N VAL A 606 6.58 35.91 11.95
CA VAL A 606 5.50 36.78 12.46
C VAL A 606 4.53 37.08 11.33
N PRO A 607 3.34 36.46 11.34
CA PRO A 607 2.35 36.68 10.29
C PRO A 607 1.68 38.05 10.45
N TYR A 608 1.59 38.80 9.37
CA TYR A 608 0.83 40.04 9.27
C TYR A 608 -0.35 39.86 8.32
N ARG A 609 -1.58 39.98 8.83
CA ARG A 609 -2.80 39.97 8.00
C ARG A 609 -3.16 41.39 7.59
N LEU A 610 -3.40 41.60 6.30
CA LEU A 610 -3.94 42.87 5.81
C LEU A 610 -5.32 43.09 6.47
N PRO A 611 -5.59 44.27 7.04
CA PRO A 611 -6.92 44.59 7.53
C PRO A 611 -7.91 44.56 6.36
N HIS A 612 -9.03 43.87 6.54
CA HIS A 612 -10.11 43.85 5.56
C HIS A 612 -10.62 45.28 5.43
N LYS A 613 -10.57 45.86 4.22
CA LYS A 613 -11.20 47.15 3.97
C LYS A 613 -12.71 46.88 3.94
N SER A 614 -13.36 46.91 5.11
CA SER A 614 -14.83 46.95 5.15
C SER A 614 -15.26 48.19 4.38
N SER A 615 -16.23 48.02 3.48
CA SER A 615 -16.77 49.07 2.63
C SER A 615 -17.50 50.19 3.39
N ASP A 616 -17.47 50.21 4.72
CA ASP A 616 -18.28 51.08 5.57
C ASP A 616 -17.46 52.08 6.41
N SER A 617 -16.28 52.49 5.93
CA SER A 617 -15.59 53.66 6.50
C SER A 617 -15.96 54.89 5.68
N PRO A 618 -16.63 55.92 6.24
CA PRO A 618 -16.90 57.15 5.50
C PRO A 618 -15.57 57.86 5.18
N PRO A 619 -15.44 58.50 4.01
CA PRO A 619 -14.26 59.29 3.69
C PRO A 619 -14.18 60.47 4.66
N GLY A 620 -13.07 60.56 5.40
CA GLY A 620 -12.68 61.74 6.17
C GLY A 620 -11.98 62.78 5.31
#